data_AF-A0A349BXF2-F1
#
_entry.id   AF-A0A349BXF2-F1
#
_cell.length_a   1.000
_cell.length_b   1.000
_cell.length_c   1.000
_cell.angle_alpha   90.00
_cell.angle_beta   90.00
_cell.angle_gamma   90.00
#
_symmetry.space_group_name_H-M   'P 1'
#
loop_
_entity.id
_entity.type
_entity.pdbx_description
1 polymer ?
#
loop_
_entity_poly.entity_id
_entity_poly.type
_entity_poly.pdbx_seq_one_letter_code
_entity_poly.pdbx_strand_id
1 'polypeptide(L)'
;MYSLDEVKKIDPEIASAIEDEVQRQNDHIELIASENWVSKAVMAAMGSPLTNKYAEGYSGKRYYGGCQVIDVVETIAIERAKQLFGCEYANVQPHSGANANLAVEFAVLKPGDTLMGMNLNQGGHLTHGSSANISGTYYNIVPYGVDENGFIDYDELKRLAIETKPKMIIAGASAYARTIDFKKFREAADACGAVLMADIAHIAGLVATGLHPSPFPYADVVTTTTHKTLRGPRGGMILANAEAAKKYNFNKAVFPGTQGGPLEHVIAAKAV
;
A
#
# COMPACT_ATOMS: atom_id res chain seq x y z
N MET A 1 1.76 27.24 10.54
CA MET A 1 1.18 25.89 10.67
C MET A 1 1.88 25.03 9.62
N TYR A 2 3.05 24.44 9.84
CA TYR A 2 3.73 23.93 11.03
C TYR A 2 4.53 25.00 11.78
N SER A 3 4.21 25.19 13.06
CA SER A 3 5.13 25.84 13.99
C SER A 3 5.41 24.84 15.12
N LEU A 4 6.64 24.81 15.61
CA LEU A 4 7.02 24.04 16.80
C LEU A 4 6.77 24.82 18.09
N ASP A 5 6.26 26.06 18.04
CA ASP A 5 6.08 26.92 19.22
C ASP A 5 5.22 26.26 20.30
N GLU A 6 4.10 25.63 19.91
CA GLU A 6 3.22 24.95 20.86
C GLU A 6 3.88 23.71 21.46
N VAL A 7 4.65 22.96 20.66
CA VAL A 7 5.43 21.81 21.15
C VAL A 7 6.50 22.29 22.11
N LYS A 8 7.30 23.30 21.74
CA LYS A 8 8.40 23.84 22.55
C LYS A 8 7.96 24.39 23.90
N LYS A 9 6.74 24.94 23.99
CA LYS A 9 6.15 25.40 25.27
C LYS A 9 5.81 24.25 26.21
N ILE A 10 5.39 23.10 25.68
CA ILE A 10 4.91 21.95 26.47
C ILE A 10 5.99 20.89 26.68
N ASP A 11 6.79 20.64 25.64
CA ASP A 11 7.82 19.60 25.55
C ASP A 11 9.01 20.12 24.72
N PRO A 12 9.94 20.88 25.34
CA PRO A 12 11.11 21.41 24.67
C PRO A 12 12.10 20.31 24.22
N GLU A 13 12.10 19.14 24.86
CA GLU A 13 12.98 18.02 24.47
C GLU A 13 12.55 17.44 23.13
N ILE A 14 11.25 17.19 22.94
CA ILE A 14 10.71 16.76 21.65
C ILE A 14 10.88 17.84 20.58
N ALA A 15 10.70 19.12 20.92
CA ALA A 15 10.94 20.20 19.97
C ALA A 15 12.40 20.22 19.49
N SER A 16 13.37 20.05 20.40
CA SER A 16 14.80 19.96 20.05
C SER A 16 15.08 18.76 19.15
N ALA A 17 14.53 17.58 19.48
CA ALA A 17 14.74 16.38 18.67
C ALA A 17 14.18 16.51 17.24
N ILE A 18 13.05 17.23 17.08
CA ILE A 18 12.51 17.54 15.75
C ILE A 18 13.43 18.49 14.98
N GLU A 19 13.96 19.54 15.63
CA GLU A 19 14.92 20.48 15.04
C GLU A 19 16.20 19.76 14.61
N ASP A 20 16.72 18.84 15.45
CA ASP A 20 17.90 18.03 15.16
C ASP A 20 17.68 17.10 13.96
N GLU A 21 16.51 16.45 13.84
CA GLU A 21 16.20 15.61 12.66
C GLU A 21 16.05 16.45 11.38
N VAL A 22 15.48 17.66 11.46
CA VAL A 22 15.44 18.58 10.31
C VAL A 22 16.86 18.95 9.88
N GLN A 23 17.76 19.23 10.83
CA GLN A 23 19.15 19.52 10.51
C GLN A 23 19.85 18.32 9.89
N ARG A 24 19.66 17.11 10.45
CA ARG A 24 20.19 15.87 9.85
C ARG A 24 19.75 15.72 8.40
N GLN A 25 18.46 15.92 8.10
CA GLN A 25 17.96 15.82 6.73
C GLN A 25 18.55 16.86 5.77
N ASN A 26 18.86 18.08 6.26
CA ASN A 26 19.46 19.13 5.44
C ASN A 26 20.95 18.87 5.15
N ASP A 27 21.65 18.23 6.09
CA ASP A 27 23.10 18.04 6.03
C ASP A 27 23.52 16.68 5.45
N HIS A 28 22.57 15.78 5.15
CA HIS A 28 22.85 14.42 4.70
C HIS A 28 22.38 14.15 3.28
N ILE A 29 23.16 13.36 2.54
CA ILE A 29 22.74 12.82 1.24
C ILE A 29 21.93 11.55 1.52
N GLU A 30 20.61 11.63 1.32
CA GLU A 30 19.72 10.48 1.50
C GLU A 30 19.68 9.62 0.22
N LEU A 31 20.06 8.34 0.34
CA LEU A 31 20.11 7.38 -0.77
C LEU A 31 19.24 6.14 -0.52
N ILE A 32 18.48 6.11 0.58
CA ILE A 32 17.52 5.04 0.85
C ILE A 32 16.35 5.16 -0.14
N ALA A 33 16.20 4.18 -1.03
CA ALA A 33 15.23 4.21 -2.13
C ALA A 33 13.75 4.31 -1.71
N SER A 34 13.43 4.04 -0.44
CA SER A 34 12.08 4.14 0.11
C SER A 34 11.80 5.48 0.82
N GLU A 35 12.79 6.34 0.99
CA GLU A 35 12.62 7.64 1.64
C GLU A 35 12.36 8.76 0.64
N ASN A 36 11.69 9.81 1.12
CA ASN A 36 11.35 11.00 0.35
C ASN A 36 10.91 12.14 1.28
N TRP A 37 10.96 13.37 0.79
CA TRP A 37 10.49 14.55 1.52
C TRP A 37 9.07 14.93 1.15
N VAL A 38 8.20 14.90 2.15
CA VAL A 38 6.79 15.23 2.03
C VAL A 38 6.61 16.75 1.90
N SER A 39 5.62 17.19 1.12
CA SER A 39 5.37 18.62 0.94
C SER A 39 4.85 19.27 2.22
N LYS A 40 5.09 20.58 2.36
CA LYS A 40 4.54 21.38 3.48
C LYS A 40 3.01 21.33 3.53
N ALA A 41 2.35 21.23 2.37
CA ALA A 41 0.89 21.15 2.28
C ALA A 41 0.35 19.82 2.83
N VAL A 42 1.00 18.70 2.46
CA VAL A 42 0.65 17.37 2.98
C VAL A 42 0.87 17.31 4.49
N MET A 43 2.01 17.83 4.97
CA MET A 43 2.26 17.96 6.40
C MET A 43 1.15 18.77 7.08
N ALA A 44 0.82 19.97 6.57
CA ALA A 44 -0.24 20.82 7.14
C ALA A 44 -1.60 20.11 7.26
N ALA A 45 -1.98 19.29 6.28
CA ALA A 45 -3.19 18.47 6.37
C ALA A 45 -3.09 17.37 7.45
N MET A 46 -1.94 16.73 7.57
CA MET A 46 -1.67 15.69 8.58
C MET A 46 -1.72 16.25 10.01
N GLY A 47 -1.23 17.46 10.24
CA GLY A 47 -1.27 18.14 11.55
C GLY A 47 -2.59 18.84 11.87
N SER A 48 -3.68 18.54 11.17
CA SER A 48 -4.96 19.25 11.30
C SER A 48 -5.88 18.65 12.38
N PRO A 49 -6.92 19.39 12.84
CA PRO A 49 -7.90 18.89 13.80
C PRO A 49 -8.71 17.67 13.35
N LEU A 50 -8.58 17.22 12.09
CA LEU A 50 -9.20 15.99 11.61
C LEU A 50 -8.75 14.76 12.42
N THR A 51 -7.60 14.83 13.09
CA THR A 51 -7.13 13.78 14.02
C THR A 51 -8.09 13.51 15.18
N ASN A 52 -8.88 14.50 15.58
CA ASN A 52 -9.78 14.38 16.72
C ASN A 52 -11.06 13.59 16.41
N LYS A 53 -11.35 13.33 15.12
CA LYS A 53 -12.64 12.79 14.72
C LYS A 53 -12.59 11.27 14.55
N TYR A 54 -13.30 10.56 15.42
CA TYR A 54 -13.54 9.13 15.29
C TYR A 54 -14.69 8.86 14.30
N ALA A 55 -14.42 8.11 13.23
CA ALA A 55 -15.32 7.96 12.08
C ALA A 55 -15.37 6.52 11.52
N GLU A 56 -15.54 5.51 12.38
CA GLU A 56 -15.70 4.11 11.97
C GLU A 56 -16.83 3.90 10.94
N GLY A 57 -16.55 3.01 9.99
CA GLY A 57 -17.36 2.77 8.80
C GLY A 57 -16.76 3.47 7.57
N TYR A 58 -17.62 3.75 6.61
CA TYR A 58 -17.26 4.37 5.33
C TYR A 58 -18.16 5.57 5.04
N SER A 59 -17.73 6.45 4.13
CA SER A 59 -18.54 7.60 3.67
C SER A 59 -20.02 7.23 3.42
N GLY A 60 -20.94 7.93 4.07
CA GLY A 60 -22.39 7.68 4.03
C GLY A 60 -22.89 6.47 4.83
N LYS A 61 -22.00 5.67 5.44
CA LYS A 61 -22.30 4.47 6.24
C LYS A 61 -21.40 4.39 7.48
N ARG A 62 -21.55 5.39 8.35
CA ARG A 62 -20.78 5.53 9.60
C ARG A 62 -21.51 4.92 10.78
N TYR A 63 -20.74 4.45 11.76
CA TYR A 63 -21.26 3.97 13.04
C TYR A 63 -21.53 5.10 14.03
N TYR A 64 -20.85 6.25 13.86
CA TYR A 64 -21.00 7.42 14.71
C TYR A 64 -21.52 8.64 13.93
N GLY A 65 -22.22 9.53 14.63
CA GLY A 65 -22.71 10.80 14.08
C GLY A 65 -21.62 11.86 13.90
N GLY A 66 -21.93 12.94 13.19
CA GLY A 66 -21.05 14.10 13.02
C GLY A 66 -19.93 13.93 12.00
N CYS A 67 -20.10 13.02 11.03
CA CYS A 67 -19.07 12.68 10.03
C CYS A 67 -19.28 13.38 8.68
N GLN A 68 -20.19 14.34 8.56
CA GLN A 68 -20.56 14.94 7.28
C GLN A 68 -19.36 15.58 6.54
N VAL A 69 -18.45 16.23 7.28
CA VAL A 69 -17.23 16.81 6.72
C VAL A 69 -16.17 15.73 6.44
N ILE A 70 -16.10 14.71 7.28
CA ILE A 70 -15.18 13.58 7.11
C ILE A 70 -15.52 12.79 5.84
N ASP A 71 -16.81 12.57 5.59
CA ASP A 71 -17.29 11.89 4.38
C ASP A 71 -16.86 12.64 3.12
N VAL A 72 -16.85 13.98 3.13
CA VAL A 72 -16.31 14.79 2.02
C VAL A 72 -14.81 14.56 1.84
N VAL A 73 -14.03 14.61 2.93
CA VAL A 73 -12.57 14.39 2.89
C VAL A 73 -12.23 13.01 2.33
N GLU A 74 -12.85 11.97 2.85
CA GLU A 74 -12.59 10.60 2.40
C GLU A 74 -13.03 10.39 0.94
N THR A 75 -14.17 10.96 0.54
CA THR A 75 -14.64 10.88 -0.85
C THR A 75 -13.67 11.57 -1.82
N ILE A 76 -13.13 12.74 -1.46
CA ILE A 76 -12.11 13.42 -2.28
C ILE A 76 -10.86 12.55 -2.44
N ALA A 77 -10.38 11.94 -1.35
CA ALA A 77 -9.22 11.06 -1.39
C ALA A 77 -9.46 9.83 -2.29
N ILE A 78 -10.63 9.21 -2.19
CA ILE A 78 -11.02 8.05 -3.02
C ILE A 78 -11.07 8.43 -4.50
N GLU A 79 -11.76 9.52 -4.86
CA GLU A 79 -11.90 9.91 -6.26
C GLU A 79 -10.56 10.34 -6.87
N ARG A 80 -9.70 11.03 -6.11
CA ARG A 80 -8.34 11.36 -6.56
C ARG A 80 -7.48 10.12 -6.76
N ALA A 81 -7.54 9.15 -5.86
CA ALA A 81 -6.81 7.89 -6.02
C ALA A 81 -7.27 7.12 -7.27
N LYS A 82 -8.59 7.02 -7.49
CA LYS A 82 -9.16 6.40 -8.69
C LYS A 82 -8.71 7.11 -9.98
N GLN A 83 -8.76 8.43 -9.99
CA GLN A 83 -8.30 9.23 -11.13
C GLN A 83 -6.79 9.04 -11.37
N LEU A 84 -5.99 9.07 -10.32
CA LEU A 84 -4.52 9.01 -10.42
C LEU A 84 -4.02 7.68 -10.98
N PHE A 85 -4.64 6.57 -10.59
CA PHE A 85 -4.22 5.22 -10.98
C PHE A 85 -5.10 4.58 -12.07
N GLY A 86 -6.16 5.27 -12.50
CA GLY A 86 -7.09 4.75 -13.51
C GLY A 86 -7.84 3.49 -13.07
N CYS A 87 -8.27 3.42 -11.81
CA CYS A 87 -8.95 2.25 -11.23
C CYS A 87 -10.42 2.54 -10.90
N GLU A 88 -11.20 1.48 -10.70
CA GLU A 88 -12.65 1.58 -10.46
C GLU A 88 -13.00 1.64 -8.96
N TYR A 89 -12.10 1.15 -8.12
CA TYR A 89 -12.25 1.10 -6.67
C TYR A 89 -10.99 1.59 -5.97
N ALA A 90 -11.17 2.32 -4.86
CA ALA A 90 -10.11 2.68 -3.94
C ALA A 90 -10.60 2.63 -2.49
N ASN A 91 -9.79 2.07 -1.60
CA ASN A 91 -9.88 2.21 -0.16
C ASN A 91 -8.62 2.92 0.36
N VAL A 92 -8.84 4.07 0.99
CA VAL A 92 -7.79 4.98 1.48
C VAL A 92 -7.58 4.90 2.99
N GLN A 93 -8.26 3.98 3.68
CA GLN A 93 -8.15 3.80 5.13
C GLN A 93 -6.95 2.98 5.64
N PRO A 94 -6.21 2.15 4.86
CA PRO A 94 -5.07 1.43 5.41
C PRO A 94 -4.03 2.35 6.04
N HIS A 95 -3.62 2.03 7.27
CA HIS A 95 -2.67 2.83 8.05
C HIS A 95 -1.23 2.73 7.51
N SER A 96 -0.93 1.68 6.76
CA SER A 96 0.36 1.46 6.10
C SER A 96 0.22 0.53 4.90
N GLY A 97 1.29 0.35 4.12
CA GLY A 97 1.33 -0.67 3.06
C GLY A 97 1.18 -2.10 3.61
N ALA A 98 1.75 -2.39 4.78
CA ALA A 98 1.60 -3.69 5.42
C ALA A 98 0.14 -3.95 5.84
N ASN A 99 -0.58 -2.94 6.31
CA ASN A 99 -2.01 -3.06 6.61
C ASN A 99 -2.85 -3.24 5.33
N ALA A 100 -2.46 -2.59 4.21
CA ALA A 100 -3.13 -2.81 2.93
C ALA A 100 -2.96 -4.25 2.45
N ASN A 101 -1.74 -4.79 2.51
CA ASN A 101 -1.46 -6.18 2.13
C ASN A 101 -2.20 -7.16 3.04
N LEU A 102 -2.13 -6.97 4.35
CA LEU A 102 -2.87 -7.78 5.33
C LEU A 102 -4.38 -7.81 5.05
N ALA A 103 -4.99 -6.66 4.75
CA ALA A 103 -6.42 -6.62 4.47
C ALA A 103 -6.79 -7.34 3.15
N VAL A 104 -5.95 -7.24 2.11
CA VAL A 104 -6.17 -7.98 0.85
C VAL A 104 -5.99 -9.48 1.06
N GLU A 105 -4.92 -9.90 1.74
CA GLU A 105 -4.67 -11.30 2.10
C GLU A 105 -5.83 -11.86 2.95
N PHE A 106 -6.28 -11.13 3.97
CA PHE A 106 -7.43 -11.52 4.80
C PHE A 106 -8.73 -11.65 4.00
N ALA A 107 -8.94 -10.81 2.98
CA ALA A 107 -10.14 -10.86 2.15
C ALA A 107 -10.14 -12.06 1.19
N VAL A 108 -8.97 -12.49 0.73
CA VAL A 108 -8.81 -13.47 -0.36
C VAL A 108 -8.43 -14.86 0.13
N LEU A 109 -7.62 -14.95 1.18
CA LEU A 109 -6.94 -16.15 1.64
C LEU A 109 -7.50 -16.65 2.98
N LYS A 110 -7.34 -17.96 3.21
CA LYS A 110 -7.48 -18.62 4.50
C LYS A 110 -6.12 -19.15 4.96
N PRO A 111 -5.88 -19.28 6.28
CA PRO A 111 -4.68 -19.98 6.76
C PRO A 111 -4.55 -21.36 6.10
N GLY A 112 -3.34 -21.70 5.66
CA GLY A 112 -3.03 -22.90 4.89
C GLY A 112 -3.16 -22.76 3.37
N ASP A 113 -3.82 -21.71 2.86
CA ASP A 113 -3.80 -21.42 1.42
C ASP A 113 -2.38 -21.15 0.93
N THR A 114 -2.13 -21.43 -0.35
CA THR A 114 -0.82 -21.18 -0.97
C THR A 114 -0.72 -19.75 -1.48
N LEU A 115 0.33 -19.04 -1.08
CA LEU A 115 0.65 -17.67 -1.50
C LEU A 115 2.00 -17.69 -2.23
N MET A 116 2.02 -17.09 -3.42
CA MET A 116 3.24 -16.94 -4.20
C MET A 116 3.72 -15.49 -4.17
N GLY A 117 4.96 -15.27 -3.73
CA GLY A 117 5.58 -13.95 -3.58
C GLY A 117 7.05 -13.96 -3.96
N MET A 118 7.64 -12.78 -4.19
CA MET A 118 9.05 -12.69 -4.55
C MET A 118 9.93 -13.09 -3.36
N ASN A 119 10.97 -13.88 -3.61
CA ASN A 119 11.94 -14.25 -2.59
C ASN A 119 12.57 -12.99 -1.96
N LEU A 120 12.56 -12.92 -0.62
CA LEU A 120 13.09 -11.78 0.13
C LEU A 120 14.56 -11.49 -0.19
N ASN A 121 15.38 -12.53 -0.35
CA ASN A 121 16.80 -12.40 -0.66
C ASN A 121 17.08 -11.97 -2.10
N GLN A 122 16.04 -11.92 -2.94
CA GLN A 122 16.13 -11.52 -4.34
C GLN A 122 15.32 -10.26 -4.65
N GLY A 123 14.88 -9.53 -3.62
CA GLY A 123 14.23 -8.22 -3.78
C GLY A 123 12.79 -8.15 -3.31
N GLY A 124 12.23 -9.24 -2.76
CA GLY A 124 10.87 -9.26 -2.21
C GLY A 124 10.66 -8.35 -0.98
N HIS A 125 9.47 -8.43 -0.39
CA HIS A 125 9.11 -7.70 0.83
C HIS A 125 8.65 -8.67 1.93
N LEU A 126 8.80 -8.26 3.19
CA LEU A 126 8.44 -9.09 4.34
C LEU A 126 6.98 -9.56 4.32
N THR A 127 6.08 -8.72 3.82
CA THR A 127 4.64 -9.03 3.74
C THR A 127 4.28 -9.99 2.61
N HIS A 128 5.24 -10.46 1.81
CA HIS A 128 4.97 -11.34 0.67
C HIS A 128 5.30 -12.81 1.00
N GLY A 129 5.24 -13.19 2.29
CA GLY A 129 5.50 -14.56 2.74
C GLY A 129 6.77 -14.74 3.59
N SER A 130 7.35 -13.68 4.16
CA SER A 130 8.43 -13.88 5.15
C SER A 130 7.88 -14.55 6.41
N SER A 131 8.63 -15.51 6.98
CA SER A 131 8.28 -16.16 8.25
C SER A 131 8.22 -15.19 9.44
N ALA A 132 8.84 -14.01 9.32
CA ALA A 132 8.75 -12.94 10.31
C ALA A 132 7.44 -12.13 10.21
N ASN A 133 6.62 -12.39 9.20
CA ASN A 133 5.35 -11.73 8.96
C ASN A 133 4.19 -12.73 9.07
N ILE A 134 2.99 -12.22 9.32
CA ILE A 134 1.76 -13.03 9.37
C ILE A 134 1.54 -13.83 8.08
N SER A 135 1.90 -13.28 6.91
CA SER A 135 1.83 -13.97 5.62
C SER A 135 2.61 -15.28 5.63
N GLY A 136 3.88 -15.28 6.06
CA GLY A 136 4.69 -16.50 6.17
C GLY A 136 4.37 -17.36 7.40
N THR A 137 3.59 -16.86 8.35
CA THR A 137 3.08 -17.64 9.49
C THR A 137 1.83 -18.42 9.12
N TYR A 138 0.93 -17.82 8.32
CA TYR A 138 -0.42 -18.35 8.07
C TYR A 138 -0.54 -19.12 6.76
N TYR A 139 0.26 -18.80 5.75
CA TYR A 139 0.11 -19.34 4.40
C TYR A 139 1.26 -20.27 4.02
N ASN A 140 1.00 -21.18 3.08
CA ASN A 140 2.05 -21.96 2.44
C ASN A 140 2.75 -21.11 1.38
N ILE A 141 4.01 -20.77 1.58
CA ILE A 141 4.72 -19.82 0.73
C ILE A 141 5.49 -20.54 -0.39
N VAL A 142 5.22 -20.14 -1.64
CA VAL A 142 5.99 -20.57 -2.82
C VAL A 142 6.71 -19.35 -3.38
N PRO A 143 8.04 -19.22 -3.17
CA PRO A 143 8.77 -18.08 -3.66
C PRO A 143 9.03 -18.18 -5.17
N TYR A 144 8.88 -17.07 -5.90
CA TYR A 144 9.51 -16.90 -7.22
C TYR A 144 10.74 -15.98 -7.10
N GLY A 145 11.58 -15.98 -8.13
CA GLY A 145 12.88 -15.34 -8.07
C GLY A 145 13.30 -14.64 -9.36
N VAL A 146 14.60 -14.33 -9.41
CA VAL A 146 15.28 -13.79 -10.58
C VAL A 146 16.21 -14.83 -11.21
N ASP A 147 16.45 -14.67 -12.51
CA ASP A 147 17.45 -15.41 -13.28
C ASP A 147 18.88 -14.94 -12.97
N GLU A 148 19.86 -15.54 -13.65
CA GLU A 148 21.28 -15.18 -13.53
C GLU A 148 21.61 -13.74 -13.96
N ASN A 149 20.74 -13.12 -14.77
CA ASN A 149 20.88 -11.73 -15.23
C ASN A 149 20.18 -10.72 -14.30
N GLY A 150 19.54 -11.20 -13.23
CA GLY A 150 18.82 -10.38 -12.26
C GLY A 150 17.45 -9.89 -12.76
N PHE A 151 16.85 -10.57 -13.74
CA PHE A 151 15.46 -10.34 -14.17
C PHE A 151 14.54 -11.39 -13.55
N ILE A 152 13.31 -11.03 -13.22
CA ILE A 152 12.31 -12.03 -12.78
C ILE A 152 12.23 -13.14 -13.83
N ASP A 153 12.38 -14.39 -13.39
CA ASP A 153 12.23 -15.56 -14.26
C ASP A 153 10.73 -15.86 -14.42
N TYR A 154 10.13 -15.26 -15.44
CA TYR A 154 8.69 -15.39 -15.70
C TYR A 154 8.28 -16.78 -16.15
N ASP A 155 9.18 -17.54 -16.79
CA ASP A 155 8.89 -18.89 -17.23
C ASP A 155 8.87 -19.84 -16.03
N GLU A 156 9.85 -19.72 -15.13
CA GLU A 156 9.86 -20.45 -13.86
C GLU A 156 8.69 -20.05 -12.96
N LEU A 157 8.39 -18.76 -12.85
CA LEU A 157 7.23 -18.26 -12.12
C LEU A 157 5.95 -18.94 -12.61
N LYS A 158 5.73 -18.98 -13.94
CA LYS A 158 4.55 -19.60 -14.53
C LYS A 158 4.53 -21.11 -14.30
N ARG A 159 5.67 -21.80 -14.43
CA ARG A 159 5.79 -23.24 -14.14
C ARG A 159 5.39 -23.54 -12.69
N LEU A 160 5.99 -22.83 -11.73
CA LEU A 160 5.68 -22.96 -10.30
C LEU A 160 4.20 -22.65 -10.02
N ALA A 161 3.62 -21.64 -10.68
CA ALA A 161 2.21 -21.28 -10.49
C ALA A 161 1.27 -22.42 -10.91
N ILE A 162 1.56 -23.09 -12.03
CA ILE A 162 0.75 -24.22 -12.52
C ILE A 162 0.91 -25.44 -11.60
N GLU A 163 2.13 -25.72 -11.14
CA GLU A 163 2.43 -26.87 -10.27
C GLU A 163 1.83 -26.73 -8.87
N THR A 164 1.95 -25.54 -8.28
CA THR A 164 1.59 -25.30 -6.88
C THR A 164 0.19 -24.71 -6.71
N LYS A 165 -0.41 -24.18 -7.78
CA LYS A 165 -1.76 -23.60 -7.82
C LYS A 165 -2.00 -22.62 -6.65
N PRO A 166 -1.18 -21.56 -6.52
CA PRO A 166 -1.35 -20.59 -5.46
C PRO A 166 -2.73 -19.94 -5.57
N LYS A 167 -3.32 -19.59 -4.42
CA LYS A 167 -4.58 -18.86 -4.39
C LYS A 167 -4.38 -17.39 -4.78
N MET A 168 -3.19 -16.87 -4.52
CA MET A 168 -2.77 -15.51 -4.87
C MET A 168 -1.31 -15.50 -5.32
N ILE A 169 -1.03 -14.70 -6.35
CA ILE A 169 0.32 -14.34 -6.78
C ILE A 169 0.51 -12.84 -6.52
N ILE A 170 1.58 -12.47 -5.81
CA ILE A 170 1.95 -11.07 -5.57
C ILE A 170 3.04 -10.66 -6.55
N ALA A 171 2.74 -9.68 -7.41
CA ALA A 171 3.68 -8.99 -8.27
C ALA A 171 4.16 -7.69 -7.61
N GLY A 172 5.29 -7.74 -6.90
CA GLY A 172 5.81 -6.58 -6.18
C GLY A 172 7.18 -6.86 -5.59
N ALA A 173 7.96 -5.79 -5.41
CA ALA A 173 9.34 -5.88 -4.93
C ALA A 173 9.74 -4.61 -4.16
N SER A 174 10.68 -4.78 -3.24
CA SER A 174 11.34 -3.69 -2.52
C SER A 174 12.67 -3.30 -3.19
N ALA A 175 13.44 -4.29 -3.62
CA ALA A 175 14.79 -4.13 -4.15
C ALA A 175 14.96 -4.87 -5.48
N TYR A 176 14.22 -4.42 -6.49
CA TYR A 176 14.31 -4.93 -7.86
C TYR A 176 14.44 -3.76 -8.83
N ALA A 177 15.55 -3.70 -9.57
CA ALA A 177 15.95 -2.54 -10.36
C ALA A 177 15.49 -2.58 -11.82
N ARG A 178 14.57 -3.49 -12.18
CA ARG A 178 14.04 -3.64 -13.53
C ARG A 178 12.54 -3.35 -13.56
N THR A 179 12.03 -3.13 -14.76
CA THR A 179 10.58 -3.03 -15.00
C THR A 179 9.90 -4.36 -14.68
N ILE A 180 8.78 -4.29 -13.96
CA ILE A 180 7.90 -5.44 -13.71
C ILE A 180 6.91 -5.57 -14.87
N ASP A 181 6.88 -6.74 -15.50
CA ASP A 181 5.93 -7.06 -16.57
C ASP A 181 4.66 -7.68 -15.96
N PHE A 182 3.68 -6.83 -15.65
CA PHE A 182 2.41 -7.27 -15.08
C PHE A 182 1.59 -8.18 -16.01
N LYS A 183 1.81 -8.11 -17.32
CA LYS A 183 1.11 -8.99 -18.28
C LYS A 183 1.59 -10.43 -18.10
N LYS A 184 2.89 -10.64 -17.92
CA LYS A 184 3.45 -11.98 -17.64
C LYS A 184 2.94 -12.57 -16.35
N PHE A 185 2.78 -11.74 -15.31
CA PHE A 185 2.13 -12.16 -14.06
C PHE A 185 0.65 -12.56 -14.28
N ARG A 186 -0.09 -11.81 -15.09
CA ARG A 186 -1.49 -12.15 -15.44
C ARG A 186 -1.57 -13.50 -16.16
N GLU A 187 -0.69 -13.74 -17.12
CA GLU A 187 -0.62 -15.02 -17.84
C GLU A 187 -0.37 -16.22 -16.89
N ALA A 188 0.45 -16.03 -15.85
CA ALA A 188 0.67 -17.05 -14.82
C ALA A 188 -0.54 -17.23 -13.90
N ALA A 189 -1.14 -16.13 -13.44
CA ALA A 189 -2.31 -16.16 -12.58
C ALA A 189 -3.52 -16.81 -13.27
N ASP A 190 -3.75 -16.54 -14.56
CA ASP A 190 -4.80 -17.18 -15.36
C ASP A 190 -4.58 -18.68 -15.54
N ALA A 191 -3.32 -19.10 -15.72
CA ALA A 191 -2.97 -20.50 -15.94
C ALA A 191 -3.29 -21.39 -14.72
N CYS A 192 -3.35 -20.83 -13.51
CA CYS A 192 -3.66 -21.56 -12.28
C CYS A 192 -4.93 -21.09 -11.56
N GLY A 193 -5.60 -20.04 -12.06
CA GLY A 193 -6.80 -19.46 -11.45
C GLY A 193 -6.54 -18.66 -10.17
N ALA A 194 -5.33 -18.10 -10.02
CA ALA A 194 -4.94 -17.28 -8.88
C ALA A 194 -5.48 -15.84 -9.00
N VAL A 195 -5.66 -15.19 -7.84
CA VAL A 195 -5.81 -13.73 -7.78
C VAL A 195 -4.45 -13.09 -8.01
N LEU A 196 -4.36 -12.14 -8.93
CA LEU A 196 -3.16 -11.33 -9.12
C LEU A 196 -3.24 -10.06 -8.28
N MET A 197 -2.37 -9.98 -7.28
CA MET A 197 -2.16 -8.78 -6.48
C MET A 197 -0.87 -8.09 -6.95
N ALA A 198 -0.91 -6.80 -7.29
CA ALA A 198 0.29 -6.02 -7.51
C ALA A 198 0.59 -5.12 -6.31
N ASP A 199 1.77 -5.28 -5.69
CA ASP A 199 2.25 -4.33 -4.67
C ASP A 199 3.22 -3.35 -5.33
N ILE A 200 2.72 -2.14 -5.59
CA ILE A 200 3.46 -1.11 -6.31
C ILE A 200 4.15 -0.10 -5.39
N ALA A 201 4.28 -0.39 -4.09
CA ALA A 201 4.74 0.58 -3.09
C ALA A 201 5.99 1.39 -3.49
N HIS A 202 7.02 0.75 -4.04
CA HIS A 202 8.24 1.42 -4.47
C HIS A 202 8.10 2.21 -5.78
N ILE A 203 7.21 1.78 -6.68
CA ILE A 203 7.06 2.36 -8.02
C ILE A 203 5.78 3.18 -8.19
N ALA A 204 5.01 3.41 -7.12
CA ALA A 204 3.70 4.06 -7.17
C ALA A 204 3.72 5.44 -7.85
N GLY A 205 4.73 6.27 -7.55
CA GLY A 205 4.90 7.56 -8.22
C GLY A 205 5.29 7.44 -9.69
N LEU A 206 6.06 6.41 -10.05
CA LEU A 206 6.44 6.14 -11.45
C LEU A 206 5.25 5.62 -12.25
N VAL A 207 4.41 4.78 -11.65
CA VAL A 207 3.13 4.33 -12.24
C VAL A 207 2.20 5.52 -12.45
N ALA A 208 2.01 6.35 -11.43
CA ALA A 208 1.14 7.53 -11.48
C ALA A 208 1.57 8.57 -12.54
N THR A 209 2.86 8.60 -12.90
CA THR A 209 3.42 9.49 -13.93
C THR A 209 3.58 8.83 -15.30
N GLY A 210 3.26 7.54 -15.43
CA GLY A 210 3.43 6.76 -16.66
C GLY A 210 4.90 6.39 -16.99
N LEU A 211 5.82 6.60 -16.06
CA LEU A 211 7.25 6.23 -16.20
C LEU A 211 7.53 4.76 -15.89
N HIS A 212 6.60 4.07 -15.22
CA HIS A 212 6.55 2.62 -15.10
C HIS A 212 5.20 2.11 -15.64
N PRO A 213 5.15 0.95 -16.31
CA PRO A 213 3.89 0.34 -16.73
C PRO A 213 2.86 0.28 -15.60
N SER A 214 1.61 0.58 -15.94
CA SER A 214 0.48 0.43 -15.03
C SER A 214 0.21 -1.06 -14.75
N PRO A 215 -0.11 -1.42 -13.49
CA PRO A 215 -0.60 -2.77 -13.17
C PRO A 215 -2.03 -3.01 -13.71
N PHE A 216 -2.80 -1.96 -14.02
CA PHE A 216 -4.10 -2.11 -14.69
C PHE A 216 -3.92 -2.16 -16.21
N PRO A 217 -4.62 -3.06 -16.93
CA PRO A 217 -5.76 -3.87 -16.48
C PRO A 217 -5.40 -5.27 -15.95
N TYR A 218 -4.13 -5.58 -15.72
CA TYR A 218 -3.66 -6.93 -15.43
C TYR A 218 -3.98 -7.40 -14.00
N ALA A 219 -3.72 -6.57 -13.00
CA ALA A 219 -3.93 -6.90 -11.61
C ALA A 219 -5.43 -6.88 -11.22
N ASP A 220 -5.84 -7.85 -10.41
CA ASP A 220 -7.19 -7.88 -9.81
C ASP A 220 -7.28 -6.82 -8.71
N VAL A 221 -6.22 -6.71 -7.92
CA VAL A 221 -6.06 -5.78 -6.81
C VAL A 221 -4.64 -5.23 -6.79
N VAL A 222 -4.51 -3.96 -6.45
CA VAL A 222 -3.24 -3.25 -6.33
C VAL A 222 -3.15 -2.68 -4.92
N THR A 223 -2.06 -2.94 -4.22
CA THR A 223 -1.74 -2.26 -2.97
C THR A 223 -0.58 -1.32 -3.17
N THR A 224 -0.54 -0.27 -2.36
CA THR A 224 0.59 0.65 -2.36
C THR A 224 0.74 1.34 -1.02
N THR A 225 1.95 1.79 -0.74
CA THR A 225 2.17 2.86 0.22
C THR A 225 1.86 4.22 -0.37
N THR A 226 1.52 5.20 0.47
CA THR A 226 1.31 6.59 0.03
C THR A 226 2.56 7.47 0.16
N HIS A 227 3.60 6.97 0.84
CA HIS A 227 4.94 7.56 0.89
C HIS A 227 5.82 6.94 -0.22
N LYS A 228 7.17 7.02 -0.09
CA LYS A 228 8.15 6.61 -1.11
C LYS A 228 8.06 7.49 -2.37
N THR A 229 7.99 6.89 -3.55
CA THR A 229 7.94 7.61 -4.83
C THR A 229 6.65 8.40 -5.02
N LEU A 230 5.55 8.05 -4.33
CA LEU A 230 4.32 8.84 -4.36
C LEU A 230 4.41 10.14 -3.52
N ARG A 231 5.38 10.21 -2.59
CA ARG A 231 5.73 11.42 -1.82
C ARG A 231 4.58 12.04 -1.00
N GLY A 232 3.58 11.24 -0.65
CA GLY A 232 2.51 11.60 0.28
C GLY A 232 2.84 11.22 1.74
N PRO A 233 1.84 11.23 2.65
CA PRO A 233 2.04 10.89 4.05
C PRO A 233 2.33 9.38 4.22
N ARG A 234 2.77 8.97 5.40
CA ARG A 234 2.78 7.54 5.77
C ARG A 234 1.35 6.99 5.76
N GLY A 235 1.15 5.84 5.12
CA GLY A 235 -0.17 5.31 4.83
C GLY A 235 -0.13 4.22 3.76
N GLY A 236 -1.25 3.55 3.56
CA GLY A 236 -1.47 2.63 2.44
C GLY A 236 -2.79 2.87 1.72
N MET A 237 -2.94 2.25 0.55
CA MET A 237 -4.18 2.21 -0.22
C MET A 237 -4.38 0.82 -0.82
N ILE A 238 -5.65 0.45 -1.01
CA ILE A 238 -6.06 -0.71 -1.81
C ILE A 238 -6.85 -0.18 -3.01
N LEU A 239 -6.41 -0.51 -4.20
CA LEU A 239 -7.04 -0.16 -5.47
C LEU A 239 -7.46 -1.46 -6.16
N ALA A 240 -8.56 -1.47 -6.92
CA ALA A 240 -8.99 -2.68 -7.60
C ALA A 240 -9.85 -2.37 -8.83
N ASN A 241 -10.04 -3.40 -9.67
CA ASN A 241 -11.14 -3.43 -10.62
C ASN A 241 -12.48 -3.68 -9.88
N ALA A 242 -13.59 -3.39 -10.55
CA ALA A 242 -14.92 -3.48 -9.95
C ALA A 242 -15.29 -4.93 -9.57
N GLU A 243 -14.86 -5.93 -10.34
CA GLU A 243 -15.16 -7.34 -10.10
C GLU A 243 -14.52 -7.84 -8.79
N ALA A 244 -13.21 -7.62 -8.63
CA ALA A 244 -12.46 -8.01 -7.45
C ALA A 244 -12.97 -7.26 -6.21
N ALA A 245 -13.20 -5.94 -6.31
CA ALA A 245 -13.74 -5.15 -5.22
C ALA A 245 -15.10 -5.68 -4.71
N LYS A 246 -15.99 -6.06 -5.64
CA LYS A 246 -17.30 -6.64 -5.31
C LYS A 246 -17.17 -8.04 -4.72
N LYS A 247 -16.31 -8.89 -5.30
CA LYS A 247 -16.13 -10.29 -4.89
C LYS A 247 -15.52 -10.42 -3.50
N TYR A 248 -14.49 -9.63 -3.20
CA TYR A 248 -13.71 -9.77 -1.96
C TYR A 248 -14.10 -8.77 -0.87
N ASN A 249 -14.81 -7.69 -1.21
CA ASN A 249 -15.25 -6.65 -0.28
C ASN A 249 -14.10 -6.16 0.64
N PHE A 250 -13.07 -5.57 0.02
CA PHE A 250 -11.89 -5.09 0.74
C PHE A 250 -12.23 -4.04 1.83
N ASN A 251 -13.34 -3.32 1.67
CA ASN A 251 -13.85 -2.44 2.73
C ASN A 251 -14.10 -3.22 4.03
N LYS A 252 -14.81 -4.36 3.96
CA LYS A 252 -15.07 -5.19 5.14
C LYS A 252 -13.79 -5.76 5.75
N ALA A 253 -12.80 -6.07 4.91
CA ALA A 253 -11.52 -6.61 5.34
C ALA A 253 -10.66 -5.57 6.08
N VAL A 254 -10.69 -4.30 5.64
CA VAL A 254 -10.05 -3.20 6.37
C VAL A 254 -10.81 -2.93 7.67
N PHE A 255 -12.11 -2.62 7.58
CA PHE A 255 -12.96 -2.37 8.74
C PHE A 255 -14.29 -3.14 8.61
N PRO A 256 -14.70 -3.92 9.62
CA PRO A 256 -14.08 -4.10 10.94
C PRO A 256 -13.03 -5.22 10.99
N GLY A 257 -12.53 -5.71 9.84
CA GLY A 257 -11.68 -6.90 9.80
C GLY A 257 -10.31 -6.74 10.47
N THR A 258 -9.55 -5.71 10.09
CA THR A 258 -8.12 -5.58 10.48
C THR A 258 -7.77 -4.25 11.13
N GLN A 259 -8.68 -3.27 11.10
CA GLN A 259 -8.53 -1.95 11.69
C GLN A 259 -9.80 -1.51 12.42
N GLY A 260 -9.66 -0.53 13.32
CA GLY A 260 -10.75 0.23 13.94
C GLY A 260 -11.01 1.55 13.22
N GLY A 261 -11.08 2.66 13.97
CA GLY A 261 -11.29 4.00 13.41
C GLY A 261 -10.21 4.46 12.42
N PRO A 262 -10.60 5.02 11.26
CA PRO A 262 -9.66 5.57 10.27
C PRO A 262 -8.92 6.82 10.75
N LEU A 263 -7.70 7.03 10.24
CA LEU A 263 -6.88 8.22 10.51
C LEU A 263 -7.25 9.37 9.55
N GLU A 264 -8.30 10.13 9.88
CA GLU A 264 -8.88 11.12 8.95
C GLU A 264 -7.93 12.25 8.52
N HIS A 265 -7.05 12.69 9.43
CA HIS A 265 -5.97 13.63 9.11
C HIS A 265 -4.96 13.07 8.10
N VAL A 266 -4.68 11.77 8.16
CA VAL A 266 -3.82 11.09 7.17
C VAL A 266 -4.56 10.91 5.85
N ILE A 267 -5.85 10.58 5.86
CA ILE A 267 -6.68 10.49 4.65
C ILE A 267 -6.74 11.85 3.93
N ALA A 268 -6.93 12.94 4.67
CA ALA A 268 -6.84 14.29 4.12
C ALA A 268 -5.46 14.56 3.52
N ALA A 269 -4.39 14.17 4.21
CA ALA A 269 -3.02 14.34 3.71
C ALA A 269 -2.73 13.48 2.47
N LYS A 270 -3.36 12.30 2.31
CA LYS A 270 -3.28 11.49 1.08
C LYS A 270 -3.96 12.15 -0.11
N ALA A 271 -5.00 12.96 0.14
CA ALA A 271 -5.73 13.65 -0.91
C ALA A 271 -4.94 14.82 -1.51
N VAL A 272 -4.04 15.46 -0.74
CA VAL A 272 -3.22 16.61 -1.13
C VAL A 272 -2.04 16.19 -1.99
#